data_AF-A0A1N6D3X6-F1
#
_entry.id   AF-A0A1N6D3X6-F1
#
_cell.length_a   1.000
_cell.length_b   1.000
_cell.length_c   1.000
_cell.angle_alpha   90.00
_cell.angle_beta   90.00
_cell.angle_gamma   90.00
#
_symmetry.space_group_name_H-M   'P 1'
#
loop_
_entity.id
_entity.type
_entity.pdbx_description
1 polymer ?
#
loop_
_entity_poly.entity_id
_entity_poly.type
_entity_poly.pdbx_seq_one_letter_code
_entity_poly.pdbx_strand_id
1 'polypeptide(L)'
;MSTEKKPLNGFTIAAGEKQAVSNVQTIRTQVLQDRTLFNMQAVGRNYKLAQAYKSVRNLQMMDPNNIKLKTYTEYLTINKRFLDLVPLIEEKPRPVYPANESYLNTYTWLRFPRGKVLVLVHDDIYSQVKEKVERYVLDLGRDGYWATVHVVRGGKPSTIRNYIKAKAPAGVVMVGAIPVAWFEMSDDFHGASSEFPCDLFYMDTNGTWTDSDADGKYNSVSGDVTPEIWLGRIWTPTLNGNDVALINNYFDRNHLFRLGSLGHSRSALAYVEDDWTSFDDCEMDLMTPAAYITKYTNPDITDADLYKTEVNKTRSFVQLCSHSSPHVHSFRADGSTEWIDRAYFRDERCPNANFYNLFCCSTARFTENDYLGGWYIFDKAGGETNMGLTVVGSTKTGSMLFFADFYDPIGKGKCIGDAMVDWWKARGTDHDLGERQWFYGMSILGDPTLTWWKGAIPRPLEPAEGSVFNHYPRSMTFKWAPVNIPGVTYSLEVDAYGAVNAGQWAAQSFRSFAVYHNITGTSFNHNFVGAQPGRWRVRAKIGDRYCNWSCWCYFRFTI
;
A
#
# COMPACT_ATOMS: atom_id res chain seq x y z
N MET A 1 -53.06 -36.81 64.97
CA MET A 1 -53.69 -35.66 64.27
C MET A 1 -52.68 -35.15 63.26
N SER A 2 -53.02 -35.33 61.98
CA SER A 2 -52.32 -34.84 60.80
C SER A 2 -52.66 -33.35 60.57
N THR A 3 -51.74 -32.58 59.97
CA THR A 3 -51.92 -31.60 58.88
C THR A 3 -50.63 -30.76 58.76
N GLU A 4 -49.79 -30.92 57.73
CA GLU A 4 -49.81 -30.20 56.43
C GLU A 4 -49.89 -28.66 56.51
N LYS A 5 -48.87 -27.96 55.96
CA LYS A 5 -49.00 -27.05 54.81
C LYS A 5 -47.65 -26.65 54.20
N LYS A 6 -47.66 -26.58 52.86
CA LYS A 6 -46.57 -26.38 51.88
C LYS A 6 -45.91 -24.97 51.86
N PRO A 7 -44.75 -24.82 51.19
CA PRO A 7 -43.92 -23.59 51.16
C PRO A 7 -44.18 -22.71 49.92
N LEU A 8 -43.78 -21.43 49.99
CA LEU A 8 -43.57 -20.53 48.84
C LEU A 8 -42.45 -19.49 49.11
N ASN A 9 -41.35 -19.65 48.36
CA ASN A 9 -40.42 -18.70 47.72
C ASN A 9 -40.01 -17.36 48.34
N GLY A 10 -38.70 -17.08 48.24
CA GLY A 10 -38.13 -15.73 48.22
C GLY A 10 -36.60 -15.64 48.11
N PHE A 11 -36.09 -15.73 46.88
CA PHE A 11 -34.80 -15.23 46.36
C PHE A 11 -33.46 -15.78 46.90
N THR A 12 -32.76 -16.55 46.04
CA THR A 12 -31.32 -16.80 46.12
C THR A 12 -30.64 -16.32 44.85
N ILE A 13 -29.57 -15.55 45.02
CA ILE A 13 -28.64 -15.07 44.01
C ILE A 13 -27.94 -16.28 43.38
N ALA A 14 -28.04 -16.44 42.05
CA ALA A 14 -27.34 -17.50 41.33
C ALA A 14 -25.96 -17.02 40.88
N ALA A 15 -24.95 -17.79 41.28
CA ALA A 15 -23.56 -17.64 40.91
C ALA A 15 -23.29 -18.12 39.47
N GLY A 16 -22.43 -17.39 38.77
CA GLY A 16 -21.52 -17.84 37.71
C GLY A 16 -22.06 -18.83 36.68
N GLU A 17 -22.62 -18.34 35.58
CA GLU A 17 -22.61 -19.10 34.33
C GLU A 17 -21.19 -19.14 33.77
N LYS A 18 -20.56 -20.31 33.90
CA LYS A 18 -19.39 -20.70 33.11
C LYS A 18 -19.76 -20.53 31.63
N GLN A 19 -19.14 -19.57 30.96
CA GLN A 19 -19.10 -19.54 29.49
C GLN A 19 -18.67 -20.92 28.99
N ALA A 20 -19.53 -21.52 28.15
CA ALA A 20 -19.25 -22.79 27.53
C ALA A 20 -17.96 -22.67 26.71
N VAL A 21 -16.94 -23.40 27.15
CA VAL A 21 -15.69 -23.63 26.42
C VAL A 21 -16.04 -24.49 25.21
N SER A 22 -16.52 -23.83 24.15
CA SER A 22 -16.62 -24.43 22.82
C SER A 22 -15.22 -24.76 22.31
N ASN A 23 -15.11 -25.83 21.53
CA ASN A 23 -13.88 -26.52 21.14
C ASN A 23 -12.68 -25.58 20.82
N VAL A 24 -11.80 -25.37 21.80
CA VAL A 24 -10.66 -24.42 21.75
C VAL A 24 -9.60 -24.81 20.72
N GLN A 25 -9.65 -26.04 20.18
CA GLN A 25 -8.65 -26.55 19.25
C GLN A 25 -8.72 -25.93 17.85
N THR A 26 -9.88 -25.40 17.42
CA THR A 26 -10.06 -24.85 16.06
C THR A 26 -10.15 -23.32 16.01
N ILE A 27 -10.48 -22.66 17.11
CA ILE A 27 -10.57 -21.19 17.17
C ILE A 27 -9.16 -20.61 17.01
N ARG A 28 -8.97 -19.75 16.01
CA ARG A 28 -7.65 -19.15 15.71
C ARG A 28 -7.33 -18.01 16.66
N THR A 29 -8.33 -17.21 17.02
CA THR A 29 -8.13 -15.93 17.72
C THR A 29 -9.26 -15.65 18.70
N GLN A 30 -8.90 -15.22 19.91
CA GLN A 30 -9.87 -14.81 20.94
C GLN A 30 -9.43 -13.51 21.62
N VAL A 31 -10.27 -12.48 21.56
CA VAL A 31 -10.08 -11.23 22.30
C VAL A 31 -10.57 -11.40 23.74
N LEU A 32 -9.69 -11.19 24.71
CA LEU A 32 -9.94 -11.29 26.15
C LEU A 32 -9.46 -10.02 26.85
N GLN A 33 -10.40 -9.16 27.23
CA GLN A 33 -10.10 -7.88 27.88
C GLN A 33 -9.10 -7.05 27.04
N ASP A 34 -7.93 -6.76 27.58
CA ASP A 34 -6.86 -5.94 26.99
C ASP A 34 -5.87 -6.74 26.14
N ARG A 35 -6.08 -8.06 25.98
CA ARG A 35 -5.21 -8.93 25.19
C ARG A 35 -6.00 -9.76 24.18
N THR A 36 -5.31 -10.20 23.15
CA THR A 36 -5.79 -11.18 22.18
C THR A 36 -4.92 -12.41 22.27
N LEU A 37 -5.54 -13.58 22.46
CA LEU A 37 -4.86 -14.86 22.42
C LEU A 37 -4.96 -15.46 21.03
N PHE A 38 -3.83 -15.85 20.46
CA PHE A 38 -3.76 -16.54 19.18
C PHE A 38 -3.35 -18.00 19.40
N ASN A 39 -4.18 -18.91 18.89
CA ASN A 39 -3.85 -20.33 18.85
C ASN A 39 -2.94 -20.59 17.65
N MET A 40 -1.63 -20.51 17.87
CA MET A 40 -0.63 -20.68 16.81
C MET A 40 -0.67 -22.06 16.13
N GLN A 41 -1.22 -23.10 16.80
CA GLN A 41 -1.43 -24.40 16.17
C GLN A 41 -2.59 -24.35 15.17
N ALA A 42 -3.71 -23.71 15.54
CA ALA A 42 -4.84 -23.51 14.65
C ALA A 42 -4.53 -22.55 13.49
N VAL A 43 -3.66 -21.56 13.69
CA VAL A 43 -3.11 -20.71 12.61
C VAL A 43 -2.28 -21.55 11.62
N GLY A 44 -1.66 -22.64 12.07
CA GLY A 44 -1.02 -23.63 11.19
C GLY A 44 0.22 -23.16 10.45
N ARG A 45 0.89 -22.09 10.94
CA ARG A 45 2.07 -21.48 10.31
C ARG A 45 3.19 -21.26 11.32
N ASN A 46 4.43 -21.40 10.85
CA ASN A 46 5.65 -21.24 11.65
C ASN A 46 6.22 -19.82 11.47
N TYR A 47 6.01 -18.95 12.46
CA TYR A 47 6.52 -17.58 12.48
C TYR A 47 7.73 -17.44 13.40
N LYS A 48 8.69 -16.57 13.06
CA LYS A 48 9.80 -16.18 13.97
C LYS A 48 9.22 -15.56 15.24
N LEU A 49 8.14 -14.78 15.09
CA LEU A 49 7.44 -14.11 16.18
C LEU A 49 6.30 -14.94 16.82
N ALA A 50 6.24 -16.26 16.60
CA ALA A 50 5.14 -17.10 17.08
C ALA A 50 4.90 -16.97 18.61
N GLN A 51 5.96 -16.82 19.40
CA GLN A 51 5.82 -16.62 20.84
C GLN A 51 5.22 -15.26 21.21
N ALA A 52 5.57 -14.20 20.48
CA ALA A 52 5.00 -12.87 20.67
C ALA A 52 3.50 -12.83 20.28
N TYR A 53 3.11 -13.58 19.24
CA TYR A 53 1.72 -13.64 18.80
C TYR A 53 0.80 -14.42 19.75
N LYS A 54 1.29 -15.34 20.58
CA LYS A 54 0.41 -16.12 21.49
C LYS A 54 -0.45 -15.25 22.40
N SER A 55 0.04 -14.08 22.78
CA SER A 55 -0.71 -13.12 23.59
C SER A 55 -0.29 -11.69 23.23
N VAL A 56 -1.10 -11.04 22.40
CA VAL A 56 -0.85 -9.69 21.90
C VAL A 56 -1.65 -8.70 22.73
N ARG A 57 -1.03 -7.60 23.15
CA ARG A 57 -1.75 -6.47 23.73
C ARG A 57 -2.63 -5.82 22.66
N ASN A 58 -3.90 -5.60 22.97
CA ASN A 58 -4.84 -4.97 22.04
C ASN A 58 -4.45 -3.52 21.80
N LEU A 59 -4.47 -3.10 20.53
CA LEU A 59 -4.39 -1.69 20.22
C LEU A 59 -5.60 -0.95 20.79
N GLN A 60 -5.38 0.27 21.27
CA GLN A 60 -6.40 1.15 21.82
C GLN A 60 -6.49 2.40 20.97
N MET A 61 -7.72 2.92 20.82
CA MET A 61 -7.92 4.21 20.21
C MET A 61 -7.63 5.28 21.27
N MET A 62 -6.49 5.95 21.13
CA MET A 62 -6.01 6.95 22.09
C MET A 62 -5.98 8.33 21.43
N ASP A 63 -6.67 9.28 22.04
CA ASP A 63 -6.74 10.67 21.58
C ASP A 63 -6.90 11.60 22.79
N PRO A 64 -6.02 12.59 23.00
CA PRO A 64 -6.09 13.46 24.18
C PRO A 64 -7.35 14.34 24.17
N ASN A 65 -7.94 14.57 23.00
CA ASN A 65 -9.11 15.43 22.81
C ASN A 65 -10.41 14.61 22.69
N ASN A 66 -10.34 13.27 22.74
CA ASN A 66 -11.48 12.37 22.58
C ASN A 66 -12.35 12.73 21.36
N ILE A 67 -11.71 13.03 20.23
CA ILE A 67 -12.42 13.45 19.01
C ILE A 67 -13.34 12.31 18.55
N LYS A 68 -14.63 12.62 18.43
CA LYS A 68 -15.62 11.68 17.94
C LYS A 68 -15.39 11.41 16.45
N LEU A 69 -15.31 10.13 16.09
CA LEU A 69 -15.22 9.71 14.71
C LEU A 69 -16.51 10.02 13.95
N LYS A 70 -16.40 10.38 12.68
CA LYS A 70 -17.54 10.48 11.78
C LYS A 70 -18.23 9.13 11.66
N THR A 71 -19.54 9.21 11.76
CA THR A 71 -20.47 8.10 11.58
C THR A 71 -20.76 7.84 10.11
N TYR A 72 -21.35 6.68 9.82
CA TYR A 72 -21.83 6.38 8.48
C TYR A 72 -22.91 7.38 8.02
N THR A 73 -23.80 7.79 8.93
CA THR A 73 -24.84 8.79 8.64
C THR A 73 -24.25 10.15 8.23
N GLU A 74 -23.17 10.58 8.87
CA GLU A 74 -22.44 11.79 8.48
C GLU A 74 -21.75 11.61 7.13
N TYR A 75 -21.14 10.44 6.88
CA TYR A 75 -20.59 10.10 5.57
C TYR A 75 -21.66 10.15 4.46
N LEU A 76 -22.84 9.57 4.69
CA LEU A 76 -23.97 9.64 3.75
C LEU A 76 -24.38 11.08 3.50
N THR A 77 -24.47 11.90 4.55
CA THR A 77 -24.87 13.30 4.42
C THR A 77 -23.90 14.09 3.53
N ILE A 78 -22.60 13.89 3.72
CA ILE A 78 -21.55 14.56 2.94
C ILE A 78 -21.58 14.08 1.47
N ASN A 79 -21.78 12.79 1.24
CA ASN A 79 -21.61 12.17 -0.08
C ASN A 79 -22.94 11.88 -0.80
N LYS A 80 -24.08 12.30 -0.23
CA LYS A 80 -25.43 11.97 -0.71
C LYS A 80 -25.61 12.22 -2.20
N ARG A 81 -25.19 13.40 -2.66
CA ARG A 81 -25.31 13.82 -4.06
C ARG A 81 -24.61 12.88 -5.02
N PHE A 82 -23.58 12.18 -4.59
CA PHE A 82 -22.82 11.25 -5.42
C PHE A 82 -23.32 9.81 -5.28
N LEU A 83 -23.71 9.40 -4.06
CA LEU A 83 -24.23 8.06 -3.77
C LEU A 83 -25.62 7.81 -4.39
N ASP A 84 -26.47 8.84 -4.44
CA ASP A 84 -27.84 8.76 -4.96
C ASP A 84 -27.93 8.85 -6.50
N LEU A 85 -26.81 9.13 -7.18
CA LEU A 85 -26.78 9.19 -8.64
C LEU A 85 -26.93 7.81 -9.26
N VAL A 86 -27.53 7.79 -10.46
CA VAL A 86 -27.53 6.59 -11.30
C VAL A 86 -26.07 6.20 -11.56
N PRO A 87 -25.69 4.96 -11.21
CA PRO A 87 -24.30 4.53 -11.34
C PRO A 87 -23.87 4.58 -12.81
N LEU A 88 -22.85 5.39 -13.08
CA LEU A 88 -22.19 5.44 -14.37
C LEU A 88 -20.69 5.39 -14.15
N ILE A 89 -20.06 4.36 -14.70
CA ILE A 89 -18.62 4.18 -14.73
C ILE A 89 -18.19 4.18 -16.19
N GLU A 90 -17.53 5.25 -16.61
CA GLU A 90 -17.13 5.47 -18.00
C GLU A 90 -15.65 5.13 -18.20
N GLU A 91 -15.37 4.09 -18.97
CA GLU A 91 -14.00 3.78 -19.39
C GLU A 91 -13.52 4.83 -20.41
N LYS A 92 -12.40 5.48 -20.13
CA LYS A 92 -11.81 6.51 -20.99
C LYS A 92 -10.76 5.91 -21.94
N PRO A 93 -10.53 6.53 -23.10
CA PRO A 93 -9.44 6.13 -23.99
C PRO A 93 -8.11 6.07 -23.23
N ARG A 94 -7.39 4.96 -23.38
CA ARG A 94 -6.07 4.79 -22.76
C ARG A 94 -5.07 5.76 -23.42
N PRO A 95 -4.23 6.48 -22.65
CA PRO A 95 -3.14 7.26 -23.21
C PRO A 95 -2.17 6.38 -23.99
N VAL A 96 -1.50 6.98 -24.98
CA VAL A 96 -0.62 6.27 -25.91
C VAL A 96 0.83 6.66 -25.69
N TYR A 97 1.71 5.66 -25.81
CA TYR A 97 3.14 5.85 -25.90
C TYR A 97 3.52 6.44 -27.26
N PRO A 98 4.65 7.18 -27.32
CA PRO A 98 5.20 7.69 -28.58
C PRO A 98 5.64 6.55 -29.51
N ALA A 99 5.91 6.88 -30.78
CA ALA A 99 6.22 5.92 -31.85
C ALA A 99 7.29 4.87 -31.46
N ASN A 100 8.37 5.31 -30.78
CA ASN A 100 9.48 4.44 -30.36
C ASN A 100 9.11 3.42 -29.27
N GLU A 101 7.97 3.62 -28.59
CA GLU A 101 7.42 2.72 -27.58
C GLU A 101 5.99 2.25 -27.94
N SER A 102 5.56 2.44 -29.20
CA SER A 102 4.19 2.16 -29.65
C SER A 102 3.76 0.70 -29.47
N TYR A 103 4.71 -0.22 -29.35
CA TYR A 103 4.46 -1.62 -29.03
C TYR A 103 3.86 -1.83 -27.62
N LEU A 104 3.91 -0.82 -26.75
CA LEU A 104 3.22 -0.79 -25.45
C LEU A 104 1.77 -0.27 -25.56
N ASN A 105 1.27 0.10 -26.75
CA ASN A 105 -0.11 0.56 -26.96
C ASN A 105 -1.11 -0.57 -27.21
N THR A 106 -0.67 -1.82 -27.28
CA THR A 106 -1.53 -2.98 -27.51
C THR A 106 -1.34 -4.00 -26.41
N TYR A 107 -2.43 -4.39 -25.76
CA TYR A 107 -2.41 -5.39 -24.71
C TYR A 107 -1.96 -6.76 -25.23
N THR A 108 -0.94 -7.32 -24.58
CA THR A 108 -0.60 -8.74 -24.66
C THR A 108 -0.11 -9.20 -23.28
N TRP A 109 -0.45 -10.43 -22.89
CA TRP A 109 -0.02 -10.96 -21.58
C TRP A 109 1.51 -11.08 -21.46
N LEU A 110 2.22 -11.30 -22.58
CA LEU A 110 3.68 -11.33 -22.63
C LEU A 110 4.33 -9.98 -22.27
N ARG A 111 3.64 -8.88 -22.59
CA ARG A 111 4.15 -7.51 -22.37
C ARG A 111 3.65 -6.92 -21.06
N PHE A 112 2.47 -7.33 -20.63
CA PHE A 112 1.86 -6.92 -19.37
C PHE A 112 1.62 -8.12 -18.45
N PRO A 113 2.68 -8.82 -18.02
CA PRO A 113 2.57 -10.07 -17.26
C PRO A 113 1.97 -9.87 -15.87
N ARG A 114 1.93 -8.62 -15.36
CA ARG A 114 1.34 -8.31 -14.05
C ARG A 114 -0.18 -8.08 -14.12
N GLY A 115 -0.79 -8.24 -15.29
CA GLY A 115 -2.24 -8.18 -15.47
C GLY A 115 -2.77 -6.76 -15.66
N LYS A 116 -4.09 -6.61 -15.51
CA LYS A 116 -4.81 -5.35 -15.75
C LYS A 116 -4.98 -4.57 -14.45
N VAL A 117 -4.98 -3.24 -14.54
CA VAL A 117 -5.26 -2.35 -13.41
C VAL A 117 -6.38 -1.39 -13.81
N LEU A 118 -7.35 -1.20 -12.92
CA LEU A 118 -8.37 -0.16 -13.08
C LEU A 118 -7.94 1.05 -12.24
N VAL A 119 -7.85 2.22 -12.88
CA VAL A 119 -7.71 3.50 -12.19
C VAL A 119 -9.09 4.15 -12.16
N LEU A 120 -9.79 4.02 -11.03
CA LEU A 120 -11.10 4.61 -10.83
C LEU A 120 -10.94 6.05 -10.34
N VAL A 121 -11.48 7.02 -11.05
CA VAL A 121 -11.31 8.45 -10.73
C VAL A 121 -12.68 9.08 -10.50
N HIS A 122 -12.82 9.84 -9.42
CA HIS A 122 -14.04 10.57 -9.12
C HIS A 122 -14.32 11.63 -10.21
N ASP A 123 -15.56 11.69 -10.71
CA ASP A 123 -15.93 12.52 -11.87
C ASP A 123 -15.63 14.01 -11.67
N ASP A 124 -16.00 14.58 -10.51
CA ASP A 124 -15.81 16.01 -10.20
C ASP A 124 -14.36 16.51 -10.34
N ILE A 125 -13.36 15.63 -10.15
CA ILE A 125 -11.95 16.00 -10.21
C ILE A 125 -11.26 15.54 -11.50
N TYR A 126 -11.87 14.63 -12.28
CA TYR A 126 -11.19 13.94 -13.37
C TYR A 126 -10.57 14.91 -14.38
N SER A 127 -11.29 15.96 -14.79
CA SER A 127 -10.80 16.92 -15.77
C SER A 127 -9.52 17.63 -15.33
N GLN A 128 -9.34 17.82 -14.02
CA GLN A 128 -8.21 18.55 -13.43
C GLN A 128 -7.02 17.65 -13.08
N VAL A 129 -7.25 16.34 -12.88
CA VAL A 129 -6.18 15.36 -12.60
C VAL A 129 -5.80 14.51 -13.81
N LYS A 130 -6.50 14.68 -14.94
CA LYS A 130 -6.40 13.84 -16.14
C LYS A 130 -4.97 13.64 -16.60
N GLU A 131 -4.20 14.71 -16.76
CA GLU A 131 -2.82 14.64 -17.27
C GLU A 131 -1.93 13.74 -16.39
N LYS A 132 -2.04 13.90 -15.06
CA LYS A 132 -1.22 13.15 -14.10
C LYS A 132 -1.64 11.69 -14.02
N VAL A 133 -2.95 11.42 -14.07
CA VAL A 133 -3.49 10.05 -14.14
C VAL A 133 -3.10 9.36 -15.44
N GLU A 134 -3.13 10.05 -16.57
CA GLU A 134 -2.71 9.49 -17.86
C GLU A 134 -1.21 9.16 -17.87
N ARG A 135 -0.36 10.02 -17.29
CA ARG A 135 1.05 9.69 -17.08
C ARG A 135 1.23 8.47 -16.18
N TYR A 136 0.47 8.38 -15.09
CA TYR A 136 0.49 7.22 -14.19
C TYR A 136 0.13 5.91 -14.92
N VAL A 137 -0.84 5.93 -15.84
CA VAL A 137 -1.18 4.77 -16.68
C VAL A 137 -0.01 4.33 -17.57
N LEU A 138 0.75 5.28 -18.13
CA LEU A 138 1.95 4.99 -18.91
C LEU A 138 3.11 4.51 -18.02
N ASP A 139 3.19 4.98 -16.79
CA ASP A 139 4.18 4.49 -15.83
C ASP A 139 3.90 3.04 -15.42
N LEU A 140 2.64 2.71 -15.16
CA LEU A 140 2.20 1.33 -14.88
C LEU A 140 2.46 0.38 -16.05
N GLY A 141 2.31 0.87 -17.29
CA GLY A 141 2.63 0.07 -18.47
C GLY A 141 4.11 -0.28 -18.60
N ARG A 142 5.03 0.60 -18.19
CA ARG A 142 6.47 0.30 -18.13
C ARG A 142 6.81 -0.70 -17.02
N ASP A 143 5.96 -0.76 -16.01
CA ASP A 143 6.03 -1.74 -14.93
C ASP A 143 5.40 -3.10 -15.27
N GLY A 144 4.85 -3.26 -16.47
CA GLY A 144 4.24 -4.51 -16.92
C GLY A 144 2.78 -4.70 -16.52
N TYR A 145 2.05 -3.62 -16.19
CA TYR A 145 0.60 -3.62 -16.00
C TYR A 145 -0.13 -3.02 -17.19
N TRP A 146 -1.31 -3.53 -17.52
CA TRP A 146 -2.23 -2.87 -18.45
C TRP A 146 -3.25 -2.02 -17.68
N ALA A 147 -2.91 -0.76 -17.45
CA ALA A 147 -3.78 0.17 -16.75
C ALA A 147 -4.77 0.87 -17.70
N THR A 148 -5.99 1.11 -17.21
CA THR A 148 -7.09 1.82 -17.90
C THR A 148 -7.78 2.77 -16.93
N VAL A 149 -8.29 3.89 -17.44
CA VAL A 149 -8.94 4.94 -16.62
C VAL A 149 -10.45 4.80 -16.69
N HIS A 150 -11.11 4.85 -15.54
CA HIS A 150 -12.56 4.69 -15.42
C HIS A 150 -13.10 5.82 -14.54
N VAL A 151 -13.96 6.66 -15.10
CA VAL A 151 -14.52 7.80 -14.38
C VAL A 151 -15.82 7.38 -13.70
N VAL A 152 -15.87 7.51 -12.38
CA VAL A 152 -17.01 7.13 -11.55
C VAL A 152 -17.84 8.37 -11.27
N ARG A 153 -19.09 8.39 -11.75
CA ARG A 153 -20.02 9.52 -11.55
C ARG A 153 -20.94 9.37 -10.35
N GLY A 154 -21.00 8.19 -9.76
CA GLY A 154 -21.82 7.94 -8.58
C GLY A 154 -22.24 6.49 -8.45
N GLY A 155 -23.13 6.26 -7.49
CA GLY A 155 -23.71 4.96 -7.18
C GLY A 155 -23.16 4.33 -5.90
N LYS A 156 -23.78 3.22 -5.50
CA LYS A 156 -23.47 2.50 -4.26
C LYS A 156 -22.22 1.62 -4.41
N PRO A 157 -21.52 1.30 -3.30
CA PRO A 157 -20.35 0.41 -3.31
C PRO A 157 -20.57 -0.93 -4.02
N SER A 158 -21.74 -1.55 -3.88
CA SER A 158 -22.08 -2.80 -4.57
C SER A 158 -22.02 -2.69 -6.10
N THR A 159 -22.40 -1.55 -6.66
CA THR A 159 -22.33 -1.34 -8.12
C THR A 159 -20.88 -1.27 -8.60
N ILE A 160 -20.02 -0.62 -7.83
CA ILE A 160 -18.59 -0.50 -8.13
C ILE A 160 -17.89 -1.85 -7.98
N ARG A 161 -18.20 -2.61 -6.93
CA ARG A 161 -17.68 -3.98 -6.76
C ARG A 161 -18.06 -4.87 -7.94
N ASN A 162 -19.31 -4.82 -8.39
CA ASN A 162 -19.77 -5.57 -9.56
C ASN A 162 -19.05 -5.15 -10.85
N TYR A 163 -18.79 -3.85 -11.03
CA TYR A 163 -18.00 -3.35 -12.15
C TYR A 163 -16.56 -3.88 -12.13
N ILE A 164 -15.90 -3.79 -10.97
CA ILE A 164 -14.55 -4.29 -10.75
C ILE A 164 -14.49 -5.79 -11.06
N LYS A 165 -15.42 -6.58 -10.51
CA LYS A 165 -15.55 -8.02 -10.75
C LYS A 165 -15.66 -8.33 -12.24
N ALA A 166 -16.54 -7.62 -12.96
CA ALA A 166 -16.75 -7.85 -14.39
C ALA A 166 -15.50 -7.57 -15.25
N LYS A 167 -14.58 -6.72 -14.78
CA LYS A 167 -13.32 -6.40 -15.47
C LYS A 167 -12.18 -7.38 -15.13
N ALA A 168 -12.30 -8.14 -14.03
CA ALA A 168 -11.31 -9.09 -13.53
C ALA A 168 -9.86 -8.54 -13.54
N PRO A 169 -9.58 -7.40 -12.87
CA PRO A 169 -8.23 -6.84 -12.81
C PRO A 169 -7.34 -7.62 -11.84
N ALA A 170 -6.03 -7.35 -11.89
CA ALA A 170 -5.12 -7.72 -10.80
C ALA A 170 -5.28 -6.80 -9.58
N GLY A 171 -5.73 -5.56 -9.82
CA GLY A 171 -5.98 -4.59 -8.76
C GLY A 171 -6.59 -3.29 -9.22
N VAL A 172 -6.93 -2.46 -8.24
CA VAL A 172 -7.64 -1.19 -8.44
C VAL A 172 -6.96 -0.07 -7.67
N VAL A 173 -6.83 1.10 -8.30
CA VAL A 173 -6.45 2.35 -7.64
C VAL A 173 -7.64 3.28 -7.68
N MET A 174 -8.12 3.69 -6.51
CA MET A 174 -9.24 4.63 -6.35
C MET A 174 -8.69 6.03 -6.09
N VAL A 175 -9.02 6.99 -6.95
CA VAL A 175 -8.55 8.38 -6.92
C VAL A 175 -9.72 9.30 -6.65
N GLY A 176 -9.65 10.05 -5.55
CA GLY A 176 -10.77 10.87 -5.10
C GLY A 176 -11.75 10.11 -4.22
N ALA A 177 -12.90 10.74 -3.97
CA ALA A 177 -13.95 10.28 -3.06
C ALA A 177 -14.79 9.11 -3.60
N ILE A 178 -14.15 8.06 -4.15
CA ILE A 178 -14.85 6.89 -4.68
C ILE A 178 -15.66 6.22 -3.55
N PRO A 179 -16.94 5.86 -3.75
CA PRO A 179 -17.85 5.38 -2.71
C PRO A 179 -17.25 4.31 -1.83
N VAL A 180 -17.52 4.40 -0.54
CA VAL A 180 -16.85 3.63 0.49
C VAL A 180 -17.81 2.57 0.99
N ALA A 181 -17.37 1.31 1.02
CA ALA A 181 -18.11 0.26 1.70
C ALA A 181 -17.86 0.39 3.20
N TRP A 182 -18.93 0.41 3.99
CA TRP A 182 -18.86 0.40 5.44
C TRP A 182 -19.23 -0.97 5.97
N PHE A 183 -18.49 -1.42 6.97
CA PHE A 183 -18.80 -2.63 7.71
C PHE A 183 -19.16 -2.25 9.15
N GLU A 184 -20.09 -2.98 9.74
CA GLU A 184 -20.46 -2.82 11.14
C GLU A 184 -20.44 -4.16 11.89
N MET A 185 -20.22 -4.08 13.18
CA MET A 185 -20.29 -5.23 14.08
C MET A 185 -20.66 -4.78 15.49
N SER A 186 -21.41 -5.63 16.22
CA SER A 186 -21.85 -5.37 17.59
C SER A 186 -20.96 -6.02 18.66
N ASP A 187 -19.97 -6.79 18.23
CA ASP A 187 -19.11 -7.64 19.04
C ASP A 187 -17.62 -7.35 18.80
N ASP A 188 -17.27 -6.07 18.58
CA ASP A 188 -15.89 -5.64 18.38
C ASP A 188 -15.06 -5.74 19.68
N PHE A 189 -13.86 -5.16 19.72
CA PHE A 189 -13.05 -5.06 20.94
C PHE A 189 -13.89 -4.59 22.13
N HIS A 190 -13.76 -5.30 23.25
CA HIS A 190 -14.54 -5.09 24.48
C HIS A 190 -16.07 -5.22 24.33
N GLY A 191 -16.55 -5.92 23.29
CA GLY A 191 -17.98 -6.08 23.01
C GLY A 191 -18.65 -4.78 22.55
N ALA A 192 -17.86 -3.82 22.07
CA ALA A 192 -18.39 -2.56 21.57
C ALA A 192 -19.00 -2.72 20.18
N SER A 193 -20.00 -1.90 19.88
CA SER A 193 -20.46 -1.70 18.50
C SER A 193 -19.52 -0.76 17.76
N SER A 194 -19.19 -1.09 16.51
CA SER A 194 -18.36 -0.25 15.65
C SER A 194 -18.87 -0.22 14.21
N GLU A 195 -18.61 0.90 13.53
CA GLU A 195 -18.81 1.06 12.09
C GLU A 195 -17.57 1.72 11.48
N PHE A 196 -17.11 1.21 10.33
CA PHE A 196 -15.85 1.63 9.74
C PHE A 196 -15.78 1.33 8.23
N PRO A 197 -15.00 2.12 7.47
CA PRO A 197 -14.65 1.79 6.08
C PRO A 197 -13.94 0.43 5.96
N CYS A 198 -14.37 -0.41 5.03
CA CYS A 198 -13.81 -1.75 4.83
C CYS A 198 -13.45 -1.99 3.36
N ASP A 199 -12.16 -1.94 3.03
CA ASP A 199 -11.68 -2.14 1.65
C ASP A 199 -11.64 -3.60 1.22
N LEU A 200 -11.64 -4.54 2.18
CA LEU A 200 -11.76 -5.97 1.89
C LEU A 200 -13.02 -6.26 1.05
N PHE A 201 -14.10 -5.48 1.22
CA PHE A 201 -15.31 -5.58 0.40
C PHE A 201 -15.05 -5.49 -1.11
N TYR A 202 -14.13 -4.62 -1.54
CA TYR A 202 -13.79 -4.47 -2.95
C TYR A 202 -12.71 -5.47 -3.41
N MET A 203 -11.87 -5.92 -2.48
CA MET A 203 -10.78 -6.87 -2.75
C MET A 203 -11.28 -8.31 -2.91
N ASP A 204 -12.26 -8.70 -2.08
CA ASP A 204 -13.07 -9.88 -2.28
C ASP A 204 -14.10 -9.56 -3.36
N THR A 205 -14.03 -10.21 -4.52
CA THR A 205 -14.94 -10.02 -5.65
C THR A 205 -15.94 -11.17 -5.83
N ASN A 206 -15.73 -12.29 -5.14
CA ASN A 206 -16.51 -13.51 -5.33
C ASN A 206 -17.36 -13.92 -4.10
N GLY A 207 -17.01 -13.43 -2.91
CA GLY A 207 -17.70 -13.66 -1.65
C GLY A 207 -19.01 -12.89 -1.52
N THR A 208 -19.84 -13.33 -0.58
CA THR A 208 -21.18 -12.78 -0.36
C THR A 208 -21.17 -11.85 0.84
N TRP A 209 -21.40 -10.55 0.59
CA TRP A 209 -21.49 -9.51 1.60
C TRP A 209 -22.95 -9.10 1.77
N THR A 210 -23.45 -9.15 3.00
CA THR A 210 -24.86 -8.91 3.34
C THR A 210 -24.99 -7.69 4.25
N ASP A 211 -25.95 -6.84 3.89
CA ASP A 211 -26.49 -5.74 4.69
C ASP A 211 -27.90 -6.20 5.12
N SER A 212 -27.98 -6.82 6.31
CA SER A 212 -29.14 -7.62 6.71
C SER A 212 -30.35 -6.77 7.12
N ASP A 213 -30.10 -5.55 7.59
CA ASP A 213 -31.06 -4.57 8.07
C ASP A 213 -31.29 -3.43 7.06
N ALA A 214 -30.61 -3.48 5.91
CA ALA A 214 -30.75 -2.57 4.77
C ALA A 214 -30.45 -1.11 5.12
N ASP A 215 -29.55 -0.89 6.08
CA ASP A 215 -29.18 0.43 6.56
C ASP A 215 -28.01 1.04 5.75
N GLY A 216 -27.42 0.25 4.85
CA GLY A 216 -26.33 0.62 3.96
C GLY A 216 -24.95 0.19 4.45
N LYS A 217 -24.82 -0.43 5.62
CA LYS A 217 -23.57 -1.04 6.11
C LYS A 217 -23.65 -2.55 6.01
N TYR A 218 -22.54 -3.18 5.67
CA TYR A 218 -22.46 -4.64 5.65
C TYR A 218 -22.18 -5.16 7.05
N ASN A 219 -22.90 -6.20 7.47
CA ASN A 219 -22.77 -6.80 8.81
C ASN A 219 -22.53 -8.31 8.79
N SER A 220 -22.47 -8.91 7.60
CA SER A 220 -22.14 -10.31 7.44
C SER A 220 -21.39 -10.57 6.14
N VAL A 221 -20.47 -11.53 6.19
CA VAL A 221 -19.78 -12.05 5.02
C VAL A 221 -19.77 -13.58 5.08
N SER A 222 -19.98 -14.22 3.93
CA SER A 222 -20.00 -15.67 3.78
C SER A 222 -19.42 -16.11 2.43
N GLY A 223 -19.06 -17.39 2.35
CA GLY A 223 -18.31 -17.92 1.21
C GLY A 223 -16.80 -17.75 1.39
N ASP A 224 -16.05 -17.81 0.30
CA ASP A 224 -14.62 -17.55 0.30
C ASP A 224 -14.38 -16.04 0.41
N VAL A 225 -13.77 -15.60 1.51
CA VAL A 225 -13.43 -14.19 1.76
C VAL A 225 -11.99 -13.83 1.40
N THR A 226 -11.29 -14.75 0.73
CA THR A 226 -9.96 -14.52 0.20
C THR A 226 -10.03 -13.42 -0.86
N PRO A 227 -9.21 -12.36 -0.79
CA PRO A 227 -9.21 -11.33 -1.82
C PRO A 227 -8.60 -11.83 -3.14
N GLU A 228 -9.28 -11.55 -4.25
CA GLU A 228 -8.76 -11.79 -5.60
C GLU A 228 -7.85 -10.68 -6.08
N ILE A 229 -8.07 -9.46 -5.60
CA ILE A 229 -7.41 -8.25 -6.10
C ILE A 229 -6.86 -7.42 -4.95
N TRP A 230 -5.85 -6.60 -5.23
CA TRP A 230 -5.45 -5.53 -4.31
C TRP A 230 -6.21 -4.22 -4.61
N LEU A 231 -6.29 -3.35 -3.60
CA LEU A 231 -6.89 -2.02 -3.71
C LEU A 231 -5.98 -0.98 -3.05
N GLY A 232 -5.84 0.19 -3.67
CA GLY A 232 -5.22 1.37 -3.06
C GLY A 232 -6.08 2.62 -3.17
N ARG A 233 -6.01 3.49 -2.16
CA ARG A 233 -6.77 4.75 -2.10
C ARG A 233 -5.88 5.98 -2.13
N ILE A 234 -6.11 6.84 -3.10
CA ILE A 234 -5.60 8.21 -3.14
C ILE A 234 -6.78 9.12 -2.75
N TRP A 235 -7.06 9.14 -1.44
CA TRP A 235 -8.12 9.94 -0.82
C TRP A 235 -7.45 11.03 0.03
N THR A 236 -7.52 12.28 -0.40
CA THR A 236 -6.83 13.39 0.28
C THR A 236 -7.42 13.69 1.66
N PRO A 237 -6.59 14.10 2.65
CA PRO A 237 -7.07 14.49 3.98
C PRO A 237 -7.90 15.79 3.95
N THR A 238 -7.78 16.57 2.89
CA THR A 238 -8.53 17.80 2.63
C THR A 238 -9.64 17.56 1.61
N LEU A 239 -10.64 18.45 1.59
CA LEU A 239 -11.73 18.47 0.60
C LEU A 239 -12.44 17.12 0.42
N ASN A 240 -12.60 16.36 1.51
CA ASN A 240 -13.27 15.06 1.54
C ASN A 240 -12.75 14.10 0.46
N GLY A 241 -11.42 14.01 0.30
CA GLY A 241 -10.81 13.10 -0.66
C GLY A 241 -10.54 13.68 -2.04
N ASN A 242 -11.09 14.85 -2.37
CA ASN A 242 -11.10 15.42 -3.72
C ASN A 242 -10.17 16.64 -3.90
N ASP A 243 -9.10 16.75 -3.10
CA ASP A 243 -8.13 17.85 -3.26
C ASP A 243 -7.21 17.60 -4.46
N VAL A 244 -7.53 18.26 -5.57
CA VAL A 244 -6.85 18.14 -6.85
C VAL A 244 -5.36 18.52 -6.75
N ALA A 245 -5.00 19.52 -5.95
CA ALA A 245 -3.62 19.95 -5.82
C ALA A 245 -2.77 18.85 -5.18
N LEU A 246 -3.29 18.23 -4.11
CA LEU A 246 -2.62 17.13 -3.43
C LEU A 246 -2.54 15.88 -4.29
N ILE A 247 -3.59 15.55 -5.05
CA ILE A 247 -3.61 14.40 -5.97
C ILE A 247 -2.57 14.57 -7.09
N ASN A 248 -2.52 15.75 -7.71
CA ASN A 248 -1.56 16.02 -8.78
C ASN A 248 -0.11 15.98 -8.27
N ASN A 249 0.14 16.56 -7.10
CA ASN A 249 1.45 16.51 -6.45
C ASN A 249 1.85 15.06 -6.10
N TYR A 250 0.93 14.27 -5.53
CA TYR A 250 1.15 12.85 -5.27
C TYR A 250 1.56 12.09 -6.54
N PHE A 251 0.88 12.30 -7.67
CA PHE A 251 1.24 11.65 -8.93
C PHE A 251 2.56 12.17 -9.54
N ASP A 252 2.94 13.43 -9.30
CA ASP A 252 4.27 13.96 -9.65
C ASP A 252 5.36 13.25 -8.84
N ARG A 253 5.19 13.10 -7.52
CA ARG A 253 6.13 12.33 -6.69
C ARG A 253 6.19 10.85 -7.07
N ASN A 254 5.04 10.22 -7.30
CA ASN A 254 4.97 8.84 -7.75
C ASN A 254 5.76 8.62 -9.04
N HIS A 255 5.60 9.52 -10.02
CA HIS A 255 6.36 9.49 -11.27
C HIS A 255 7.87 9.68 -11.01
N LEU A 256 8.26 10.68 -10.22
CA LEU A 256 9.67 10.92 -9.88
C LEU A 256 10.31 9.72 -9.18
N PHE A 257 9.57 9.03 -8.30
CA PHE A 257 10.06 7.82 -7.66
C PHE A 257 10.30 6.71 -8.67
N ARG A 258 9.38 6.50 -9.61
CA ARG A 258 9.51 5.51 -10.70
C ARG A 258 10.59 5.84 -11.72
N LEU A 259 11.13 7.06 -11.70
CA LEU A 259 12.32 7.46 -12.46
C LEU A 259 13.59 7.44 -11.61
N GLY A 260 13.52 7.02 -10.35
CA GLY A 260 14.62 7.07 -9.38
C GLY A 260 15.07 8.49 -9.00
N SER A 261 14.24 9.49 -9.28
CA SER A 261 14.53 10.92 -9.10
C SER A 261 13.95 11.51 -7.82
N LEU A 262 13.06 10.79 -7.13
CA LEU A 262 12.55 11.22 -5.82
C LEU A 262 13.55 10.93 -4.69
N GLY A 263 14.54 10.05 -4.90
CA GLY A 263 15.41 9.55 -3.84
C GLY A 263 14.92 8.21 -3.30
N HIS A 264 15.85 7.43 -2.75
CA HIS A 264 15.60 6.10 -2.20
C HIS A 264 16.63 5.80 -1.13
N SER A 265 16.36 4.80 -0.30
CA SER A 265 17.34 4.26 0.64
C SER A 265 17.34 2.73 0.59
N ARG A 266 18.27 2.09 1.31
CA ARG A 266 18.11 0.68 1.72
C ARG A 266 17.87 0.56 3.22
N SER A 267 17.76 1.68 3.93
CA SER A 267 17.46 1.72 5.36
C SER A 267 15.98 1.51 5.65
N ALA A 268 15.70 0.80 6.73
CA ALA A 268 14.37 0.62 7.29
C ALA A 268 14.37 0.97 8.78
N LEU A 269 13.18 1.27 9.33
CA LEU A 269 12.95 1.53 10.74
C LEU A 269 11.88 0.58 11.26
N ALA A 270 12.20 -0.18 12.32
CA ALA A 270 11.21 -0.84 13.17
C ALA A 270 11.15 -0.05 14.48
N TYR A 271 10.09 0.72 14.66
CA TYR A 271 9.83 1.49 15.87
C TYR A 271 8.67 0.84 16.62
N VAL A 272 9.01 0.09 17.67
CA VAL A 272 8.06 -0.76 18.41
C VAL A 272 7.95 -0.23 19.83
N GLU A 273 6.79 0.34 20.14
CA GLU A 273 6.49 0.92 21.44
C GLU A 273 6.17 -0.16 22.51
N ASP A 274 6.03 0.27 23.76
CA ASP A 274 6.20 -0.54 24.98
C ASP A 274 5.36 -1.84 25.04
N ASP A 275 4.15 -1.81 24.54
CA ASP A 275 3.19 -2.91 24.63
C ASP A 275 3.57 -4.11 23.76
N TRP A 276 4.46 -3.90 22.77
CA TRP A 276 4.80 -4.89 21.75
C TRP A 276 6.30 -5.12 21.58
N THR A 277 7.14 -4.77 22.56
CA THR A 277 8.62 -4.95 22.49
C THR A 277 9.08 -6.31 21.95
N SER A 278 8.33 -7.38 22.20
CA SER A 278 8.56 -8.74 21.68
C SER A 278 8.41 -8.91 20.16
N PHE A 279 7.88 -7.93 19.44
CA PHE A 279 7.80 -7.95 17.96
C PHE A 279 9.16 -7.68 17.30
N ASP A 280 10.16 -7.23 18.05
CA ASP A 280 11.53 -7.04 17.57
C ASP A 280 11.63 -6.12 16.35
N ASP A 281 12.11 -6.63 15.20
CA ASP A 281 12.14 -5.92 13.92
C ASP A 281 10.86 -6.10 13.09
N CYS A 282 9.80 -6.65 13.67
CA CYS A 282 8.55 -7.03 13.01
C CYS A 282 8.76 -7.91 11.76
N GLU A 283 9.79 -8.78 11.78
CA GLU A 283 10.16 -9.63 10.65
C GLU A 283 10.51 -8.85 9.36
N MET A 284 10.88 -7.56 9.48
CA MET A 284 11.34 -6.75 8.35
C MET A 284 12.65 -7.29 7.74
N ASP A 285 13.38 -8.14 8.46
CA ASP A 285 14.58 -8.84 7.99
C ASP A 285 14.33 -9.76 6.78
N LEU A 286 13.08 -10.20 6.59
CA LEU A 286 12.64 -10.93 5.40
C LEU A 286 12.63 -10.07 4.13
N MET A 287 12.43 -8.75 4.27
CA MET A 287 12.42 -7.79 3.16
C MET A 287 13.79 -7.12 2.95
N THR A 288 14.40 -6.66 4.05
CA THR A 288 15.59 -5.81 4.10
C THR A 288 16.62 -6.43 5.04
N PRO A 289 17.90 -6.58 4.66
CA PRO A 289 18.87 -7.20 5.55
C PRO A 289 18.97 -6.49 6.91
N ALA A 290 19.09 -7.26 7.99
CA ALA A 290 19.11 -6.75 9.37
C ALA A 290 20.10 -5.60 9.61
N ALA A 291 21.26 -5.61 8.94
CA ALA A 291 22.27 -4.54 9.05
C ALA A 291 21.78 -3.16 8.56
N TYR A 292 20.67 -3.09 7.83
CA TYR A 292 20.05 -1.85 7.36
C TYR A 292 18.75 -1.51 8.09
N ILE A 293 18.38 -2.27 9.13
CA ILE A 293 17.21 -2.01 9.95
C ILE A 293 17.66 -1.28 11.22
N THR A 294 17.22 -0.03 11.39
CA THR A 294 17.26 0.64 12.68
C THR A 294 16.10 0.14 13.51
N LYS A 295 16.37 -0.37 14.72
CA LYS A 295 15.36 -0.96 15.59
C LYS A 295 15.32 -0.25 16.93
N TYR A 296 14.13 0.16 17.35
CA TYR A 296 13.84 0.69 18.68
C TYR A 296 12.71 -0.12 19.31
N THR A 297 13.03 -0.82 20.41
CA THR A 297 12.10 -1.70 21.14
C THR A 297 12.26 -1.54 22.66
N ASN A 298 13.10 -0.61 23.12
CA ASN A 298 13.34 -0.42 24.55
C ASN A 298 12.34 0.64 25.08
N PRO A 299 11.42 0.27 25.98
CA PRO A 299 10.38 1.18 26.46
C PRO A 299 10.93 2.38 27.22
N ASP A 300 12.16 2.32 27.73
CA ASP A 300 12.80 3.42 28.45
C ASP A 300 13.31 4.55 27.53
N ILE A 301 13.31 4.33 26.21
CA ILE A 301 13.81 5.31 25.22
C ILE A 301 12.84 5.59 24.07
N THR A 302 11.81 4.77 23.89
CA THR A 302 10.84 4.98 22.82
C THR A 302 9.84 6.05 23.26
N ASP A 303 10.00 7.27 22.74
CA ASP A 303 9.12 8.41 23.02
C ASP A 303 8.68 9.11 21.72
N ALA A 304 7.93 10.21 21.82
CA ALA A 304 7.46 10.92 20.63
C ALA A 304 8.60 11.66 19.90
N ASP A 305 9.57 12.21 20.65
CA ASP A 305 10.64 13.03 20.08
C ASP A 305 11.70 12.21 19.33
N LEU A 306 12.01 11.01 19.82
CA LEU A 306 12.82 10.04 19.10
C LEU A 306 12.10 9.60 17.82
N TYR A 307 10.80 9.31 17.87
CA TYR A 307 10.07 8.95 16.65
C TYR A 307 10.06 10.09 15.63
N LYS A 308 9.81 11.34 16.04
CA LYS A 308 9.93 12.53 15.17
C LYS A 308 11.32 12.61 14.53
N THR A 309 12.37 12.35 15.30
CA THR A 309 13.75 12.35 14.80
C THR A 309 13.97 11.26 13.75
N GLU A 310 13.44 10.06 13.97
CA GLU A 310 13.67 8.91 13.10
C GLU A 310 12.79 8.88 11.84
N VAL A 311 11.54 9.32 11.94
CA VAL A 311 10.58 9.35 10.82
C VAL A 311 10.92 10.43 9.78
N ASN A 312 11.65 11.47 10.20
CA ASN A 312 12.09 12.57 9.33
C ASN A 312 13.42 12.28 8.60
N LYS A 313 14.06 11.14 8.85
CA LYS A 313 15.24 10.67 8.09
C LYS A 313 14.80 9.93 6.84
N THR A 314 15.54 10.11 5.73
CA THR A 314 15.27 9.37 4.49
C THR A 314 15.39 7.86 4.71
N ARG A 315 14.26 7.16 4.62
CA ARG A 315 14.16 5.71 4.79
C ARG A 315 13.35 5.09 3.66
N SER A 316 13.63 3.84 3.35
CA SER A 316 12.78 3.11 2.41
C SER A 316 11.49 2.67 3.07
N PHE A 317 11.57 2.14 4.30
CA PHE A 317 10.40 1.57 4.95
C PHE A 317 10.39 1.89 6.44
N VAL A 318 9.22 2.22 6.98
CA VAL A 318 8.99 2.41 8.41
C VAL A 318 7.87 1.48 8.87
N GLN A 319 8.14 0.67 9.87
CA GLN A 319 7.14 -0.01 10.70
C GLN A 319 7.02 0.76 12.00
N LEU A 320 5.82 1.25 12.31
CA LEU A 320 5.49 1.83 13.61
C LEU A 320 4.50 0.90 14.32
N CYS A 321 4.75 0.58 15.58
CA CYS A 321 3.78 -0.03 16.48
C CYS A 321 3.53 0.95 17.62
N SER A 322 2.34 1.56 17.64
CA SER A 322 1.93 2.50 18.68
C SER A 322 0.39 2.57 18.77
N HIS A 323 -0.14 2.91 19.94
CA HIS A 323 -1.54 3.31 20.05
C HIS A 323 -1.78 4.61 19.28
N SER A 324 -2.98 4.81 18.73
CA SER A 324 -3.26 5.95 17.85
C SER A 324 -4.75 6.24 17.72
N SER A 325 -5.06 7.35 17.05
CA SER A 325 -6.38 7.66 16.50
C SER A 325 -6.20 8.11 15.04
N PRO A 326 -7.27 8.50 14.32
CA PRO A 326 -7.13 9.20 13.04
C PRO A 326 -6.42 10.55 13.14
N HIS A 327 -6.06 11.02 14.34
CA HIS A 327 -5.58 12.38 14.58
C HIS A 327 -4.20 12.43 15.21
N VAL A 328 -3.84 11.44 16.02
CA VAL A 328 -2.60 11.42 16.79
C VAL A 328 -1.97 10.03 16.85
N HIS A 329 -0.64 9.99 16.97
CA HIS A 329 0.07 8.85 17.55
C HIS A 329 0.31 9.08 19.04
N SER A 330 0.20 8.03 19.84
CA SER A 330 0.42 8.04 21.29
C SER A 330 1.72 7.30 21.62
N PHE A 331 2.55 7.87 22.47
CA PHE A 331 3.80 7.28 22.95
C PHE A 331 3.85 7.38 24.47
N ARG A 332 4.23 6.32 25.16
CA ARG A 332 4.47 6.38 26.60
C ARG A 332 5.83 7.02 26.88
N ALA A 333 5.87 7.98 27.81
CA ALA A 333 7.10 8.60 28.28
C ALA A 333 7.01 8.85 29.80
N ASP A 334 7.92 8.28 30.59
CA ASP A 334 8.11 8.51 32.03
C ASP A 334 6.83 8.82 32.84
N GLY A 335 5.89 7.87 32.86
CA GLY A 335 4.65 7.98 33.64
C GLY A 335 3.57 8.89 33.04
N SER A 336 3.79 9.38 31.81
CA SER A 336 2.88 10.21 31.04
C SER A 336 2.69 9.66 29.61
N THR A 337 1.81 10.30 28.84
CA THR A 337 1.59 10.00 27.42
C THR A 337 1.91 11.24 26.60
N GLU A 338 2.83 11.07 25.66
CA GLU A 338 3.18 12.05 24.64
C GLU A 338 2.42 11.78 23.34
N TRP A 339 2.26 12.84 22.56
CA TRP A 339 1.43 12.80 21.36
C TRP A 339 2.14 13.42 20.17
N ILE A 340 1.97 12.80 19.00
CA ILE A 340 2.30 13.42 17.72
C ILE A 340 0.99 13.66 16.98
N ASP A 341 0.56 14.91 16.95
CA ASP A 341 -0.63 15.32 16.22
C ASP A 341 -0.36 15.41 14.72
N ARG A 342 -1.38 15.11 13.92
CA ARG A 342 -1.40 15.30 12.47
C ARG A 342 -0.87 16.67 12.00
N ALA A 343 -1.06 17.73 12.80
CA ALA A 343 -0.55 19.06 12.50
C ALA A 343 0.98 19.08 12.41
N TYR A 344 1.68 18.25 13.18
CA TYR A 344 3.14 18.12 13.08
C TYR A 344 3.54 17.67 11.67
N PHE A 345 2.95 16.58 11.17
CA PHE A 345 3.25 16.04 9.84
C PHE A 345 2.79 16.96 8.71
N ARG A 346 1.71 17.72 8.93
CA ARG A 346 1.15 18.64 7.95
C ARG A 346 1.91 19.97 7.86
N ASP A 347 2.25 20.55 9.00
CA ASP A 347 2.66 21.96 9.11
C ASP A 347 4.11 22.15 9.57
N GLU A 348 4.67 21.21 10.33
CA GLU A 348 6.01 21.35 10.89
C GLU A 348 7.05 20.58 10.10
N ARG A 349 6.94 19.25 10.03
CA ARG A 349 7.91 18.35 9.39
C ARG A 349 7.22 17.14 8.79
N CYS A 350 7.33 16.93 7.48
CA CYS A 350 6.70 15.79 6.85
C CYS A 350 7.52 14.50 7.09
N PRO A 351 6.86 13.34 7.24
CA PRO A 351 7.52 12.04 7.21
C PRO A 351 8.40 11.88 5.95
N ASN A 352 9.59 11.31 6.11
CA ASN A 352 10.61 11.22 5.06
C ASN A 352 10.96 9.76 4.73
N ALA A 353 9.98 8.89 4.66
CA ALA A 353 10.14 7.53 4.16
C ALA A 353 9.23 7.29 2.96
N ASN A 354 9.56 6.30 2.13
CA ASN A 354 8.73 6.01 0.96
C ASN A 354 7.50 5.14 1.29
N PHE A 355 7.65 4.21 2.25
CA PHE A 355 6.65 3.21 2.58
C PHE A 355 6.47 3.08 4.09
N TYR A 356 5.23 2.89 4.52
CA TYR A 356 4.86 2.78 5.93
C TYR A 356 3.95 1.57 6.17
N ASN A 357 4.20 0.85 7.25
CA ASN A 357 3.26 -0.08 7.84
C ASN A 357 2.95 0.40 9.26
N LEU A 358 1.73 0.87 9.47
CA LEU A 358 1.28 1.47 10.71
C LEU A 358 0.47 0.44 11.48
N PHE A 359 1.13 -0.24 12.42
CA PHE A 359 0.48 -0.97 13.49
C PHE A 359 -0.10 0.02 14.51
N CYS A 360 -1.11 0.76 14.06
CA CYS A 360 -1.68 1.93 14.71
C CYS A 360 -3.18 2.02 14.44
N CYS A 361 -3.99 2.14 15.50
CA CYS A 361 -5.44 2.25 15.42
C CYS A 361 -5.90 3.38 14.50
N SER A 362 -6.82 3.08 13.57
CA SER A 362 -7.63 4.05 12.83
C SER A 362 -6.88 5.12 12.02
N THR A 363 -5.55 5.03 11.91
CA THR A 363 -4.72 6.02 11.19
C THR A 363 -5.06 6.12 9.71
N ALA A 364 -5.56 5.03 9.12
CA ALA A 364 -6.00 4.96 7.74
C ALA A 364 -7.51 5.22 7.57
N ARG A 365 -8.21 5.76 8.57
CA ARG A 365 -9.64 6.12 8.48
C ARG A 365 -9.84 7.34 7.57
N PHE A 366 -9.64 7.14 6.27
CA PHE A 366 -9.61 8.18 5.24
C PHE A 366 -10.92 8.96 5.07
N THR A 367 -12.03 8.47 5.64
CA THR A 367 -13.31 9.21 5.69
C THR A 367 -13.31 10.35 6.71
N GLU A 368 -12.36 10.36 7.67
CA GLU A 368 -12.12 11.50 8.54
C GLU A 368 -11.46 12.64 7.74
N ASN A 369 -11.87 13.88 8.03
CA ASN A 369 -11.12 15.01 7.51
C ASN A 369 -9.80 15.09 8.27
N ASP A 370 -8.76 15.54 7.58
CA ASP A 370 -7.45 15.80 8.18
C ASP A 370 -6.87 14.52 8.83
N TYR A 371 -7.17 13.34 8.29
CA TYR A 371 -6.74 12.07 8.90
C TYR A 371 -5.22 11.87 8.82
N LEU A 372 -4.65 11.31 9.87
CA LEU A 372 -3.21 11.21 10.13
C LEU A 372 -2.47 10.46 9.02
N GLY A 373 -2.97 9.29 8.60
CA GLY A 373 -2.37 8.48 7.54
C GLY A 373 -2.30 9.19 6.18
N GLY A 374 -3.14 10.20 5.95
CA GLY A 374 -3.08 11.03 4.76
C GLY A 374 -1.82 11.88 4.74
N TRP A 375 -1.44 12.46 5.87
CA TRP A 375 -0.23 13.27 6.02
C TRP A 375 1.07 12.47 6.02
N TYR A 376 1.00 11.14 5.93
CA TYR A 376 2.14 10.29 5.62
C TYR A 376 2.42 10.19 4.12
N ILE A 377 1.46 10.49 3.24
CA ILE A 377 1.64 10.36 1.78
C ILE A 377 1.29 11.64 1.02
N PHE A 378 0.66 12.62 1.66
CA PHE A 378 0.37 13.95 1.13
C PHE A 378 1.18 14.99 1.89
N ASP A 379 1.50 16.07 1.19
CA ASP A 379 2.19 17.25 1.68
C ASP A 379 1.24 18.45 1.63
N LYS A 380 1.34 19.36 2.60
CA LYS A 380 0.61 20.62 2.51
C LYS A 380 1.25 21.49 1.43
N ALA A 381 0.43 22.10 0.57
CA ALA A 381 0.93 23.07 -0.40
C ALA A 381 1.73 24.19 0.29
N GLY A 382 2.98 24.40 -0.14
CA GLY A 382 3.91 25.36 0.46
C GLY A 382 4.70 24.85 1.68
N GLY A 383 4.49 23.59 2.10
CA GLY A 383 5.27 22.91 3.14
C GLY A 383 6.44 22.09 2.60
N GLU A 384 7.04 21.25 3.46
CA GLU A 384 8.06 20.29 3.07
C GLU A 384 7.51 19.23 2.09
N THR A 385 8.34 18.77 1.17
CA THR A 385 7.97 17.70 0.24
C THR A 385 7.98 16.34 0.93
N ASN A 386 6.79 15.78 1.15
CA ASN A 386 6.62 14.45 1.73
C ASN A 386 7.05 13.35 0.73
N MET A 387 7.88 12.42 1.19
CA MET A 387 8.46 11.34 0.37
C MET A 387 7.62 10.06 0.34
N GLY A 388 6.55 10.02 1.13
CA GLY A 388 5.64 8.90 1.27
C GLY A 388 4.81 8.64 0.03
N LEU A 389 4.72 7.35 -0.31
CA LEU A 389 4.00 6.87 -1.48
C LEU A 389 2.97 5.82 -1.11
N THR A 390 3.17 5.11 0.00
CA THR A 390 2.22 4.10 0.47
C THR A 390 2.20 4.01 1.99
N VAL A 391 0.99 3.90 2.55
CA VAL A 391 0.74 3.51 3.94
C VAL A 391 -0.14 2.28 3.95
N VAL A 392 0.26 1.25 4.67
CA VAL A 392 -0.61 0.17 5.10
C VAL A 392 -1.02 0.47 6.54
N GLY A 393 -2.33 0.50 6.82
CA GLY A 393 -2.86 0.82 8.13
C GLY A 393 -4.31 0.39 8.28
N SER A 394 -4.94 0.75 9.40
CA SER A 394 -6.32 0.37 9.69
C SER A 394 -7.26 1.57 9.76
N THR A 395 -8.52 1.40 9.34
CA THR A 395 -9.61 2.38 9.42
C THR A 395 -10.37 2.33 10.76
N LYS A 396 -10.04 1.36 11.62
CA LYS A 396 -10.61 1.11 12.95
C LYS A 396 -9.53 0.66 13.94
N THR A 397 -9.94 0.33 15.16
CA THR A 397 -9.10 -0.40 16.12
C THR A 397 -8.67 -1.76 15.54
N GLY A 398 -7.40 -2.12 15.75
CA GLY A 398 -6.75 -3.26 15.08
C GLY A 398 -5.77 -2.81 14.01
N SER A 399 -4.91 -3.72 13.56
CA SER A 399 -3.96 -3.53 12.46
C SER A 399 -3.34 -4.87 12.05
N MET A 400 -2.32 -4.85 11.20
CA MET A 400 -1.61 -6.02 10.68
C MET A 400 -0.85 -6.76 11.78
N LEU A 401 -1.12 -8.05 11.94
CA LEU A 401 -0.26 -9.00 12.64
C LEU A 401 0.31 -10.00 11.63
N PHE A 402 1.16 -10.93 12.06
CA PHE A 402 1.76 -11.94 11.16
C PHE A 402 2.58 -11.29 10.02
N PHE A 403 3.52 -10.42 10.41
CA PHE A 403 4.24 -9.53 9.50
C PHE A 403 5.01 -10.27 8.40
N ALA A 404 5.52 -11.48 8.68
CA ALA A 404 6.17 -12.30 7.65
C ALA A 404 5.31 -12.51 6.40
N ASP A 405 4.00 -12.67 6.54
CA ASP A 405 3.11 -12.91 5.40
C ASP A 405 2.97 -11.69 4.48
N PHE A 406 3.45 -10.53 4.92
CA PHE A 406 3.54 -9.30 4.13
C PHE A 406 4.98 -9.00 3.70
N TYR A 407 5.94 -9.05 4.62
CA TYR A 407 7.33 -8.67 4.32
C TYR A 407 8.11 -9.69 3.50
N ASP A 408 7.87 -10.99 3.64
CA ASP A 408 8.54 -12.00 2.81
C ASP A 408 8.15 -11.91 1.32
N PRO A 409 6.85 -11.79 0.96
CA PRO A 409 6.43 -11.50 -0.41
C PRO A 409 7.12 -10.27 -1.01
N ILE A 410 7.20 -9.17 -0.25
CA ILE A 410 7.94 -7.98 -0.66
C ILE A 410 9.41 -8.36 -0.84
N GLY A 411 10.05 -9.02 0.13
CA GLY A 411 11.39 -9.58 -0.01
C GLY A 411 11.61 -10.44 -1.27
N LYS A 412 10.57 -11.05 -1.84
CA LYS A 412 10.66 -11.84 -3.08
C LYS A 412 10.38 -11.04 -4.35
N GLY A 413 10.18 -9.73 -4.25
CA GLY A 413 10.01 -8.85 -5.39
C GLY A 413 8.56 -8.40 -5.64
N LYS A 414 7.59 -8.82 -4.82
CA LYS A 414 6.19 -8.40 -4.97
C LYS A 414 6.00 -6.93 -4.59
N CYS A 415 4.98 -6.30 -5.17
CA CYS A 415 4.55 -4.96 -4.77
C CYS A 415 3.74 -5.02 -3.46
N ILE A 416 3.47 -3.85 -2.86
CA ILE A 416 2.67 -3.74 -1.63
C ILE A 416 1.28 -4.40 -1.79
N GLY A 417 0.61 -4.18 -2.92
CA GLY A 417 -0.71 -4.73 -3.19
C GLY A 417 -0.71 -6.26 -3.23
N ASP A 418 0.19 -6.86 -4.01
CA ASP A 418 0.30 -8.32 -4.08
C ASP A 418 0.69 -8.92 -2.73
N ALA A 419 1.54 -8.25 -1.95
CA ALA A 419 1.91 -8.68 -0.61
C ALA A 419 0.73 -8.59 0.38
N MET A 420 -0.13 -7.58 0.26
CA MET A 420 -1.36 -7.47 1.06
C MET A 420 -2.35 -8.58 0.72
N VAL A 421 -2.45 -8.97 -0.56
CA VAL A 421 -3.28 -10.11 -0.99
C VAL A 421 -2.72 -11.43 -0.46
N ASP A 422 -1.40 -11.63 -0.52
CA ASP A 422 -0.75 -12.81 0.08
C ASP A 422 -0.97 -12.88 1.60
N TRP A 423 -0.90 -11.73 2.28
CA TRP A 423 -1.16 -11.61 3.71
C TRP A 423 -2.60 -12.00 4.07
N TRP A 424 -3.60 -11.52 3.32
CA TRP A 424 -4.99 -11.94 3.50
C TRP A 424 -5.21 -13.41 3.17
N LYS A 425 -4.61 -13.93 2.09
CA LYS A 425 -4.65 -15.37 1.74
C LYS A 425 -4.12 -16.25 2.85
N ALA A 426 -3.17 -15.74 3.65
CA ALA A 426 -2.66 -16.45 4.81
C ALA A 426 -3.67 -16.56 5.97
N ARG A 427 -4.73 -15.74 5.99
CA ARG A 427 -5.82 -15.82 6.98
C ARG A 427 -6.85 -16.90 6.64
N GLY A 428 -6.88 -17.35 5.39
CA GLY A 428 -7.76 -18.41 4.93
C GLY A 428 -9.04 -17.90 4.27
N THR A 429 -9.94 -18.84 3.93
CA THR A 429 -11.18 -18.57 3.21
C THR A 429 -12.34 -18.17 4.12
N ASP A 430 -12.14 -18.21 5.44
CA ASP A 430 -13.08 -17.80 6.47
C ASP A 430 -12.37 -16.97 7.54
N HIS A 431 -13.12 -16.16 8.29
CA HIS A 431 -12.55 -15.30 9.33
C HIS A 431 -13.32 -15.43 10.65
N ASP A 432 -12.62 -15.86 11.70
CA ASP A 432 -13.15 -15.89 13.06
C ASP A 432 -13.42 -14.45 13.57
N LEU A 433 -14.14 -14.32 14.70
CA LEU A 433 -14.41 -13.01 15.30
C LEU A 433 -13.13 -12.19 15.53
N GLY A 434 -12.07 -12.79 16.06
CA GLY A 434 -10.81 -12.09 16.29
C GLY A 434 -10.15 -11.56 15.02
N GLU A 435 -10.30 -12.27 13.90
CA GLU A 435 -9.76 -11.83 12.60
C GLU A 435 -10.58 -10.65 12.05
N ARG A 436 -11.91 -10.68 12.23
CA ARG A 436 -12.79 -9.55 11.92
C ARG A 436 -12.47 -8.32 12.78
N GLN A 437 -12.23 -8.54 14.07
CA GLN A 437 -11.85 -7.49 15.02
C GLN A 437 -10.52 -6.83 14.62
N TRP A 438 -9.47 -7.61 14.34
CA TRP A 438 -8.15 -7.04 14.04
C TRP A 438 -7.99 -6.50 12.61
N PHE A 439 -8.57 -7.17 11.61
CA PHE A 439 -8.10 -7.03 10.22
C PHE A 439 -9.07 -6.35 9.26
N TYR A 440 -10.37 -6.26 9.56
CA TYR A 440 -11.35 -5.76 8.58
C TYR A 440 -11.21 -4.25 8.29
N GLY A 441 -10.45 -3.54 9.12
CA GLY A 441 -10.07 -2.15 8.86
C GLY A 441 -8.87 -1.96 7.94
N MET A 442 -8.15 -3.04 7.58
CA MET A 442 -6.90 -2.90 6.84
C MET A 442 -7.11 -2.27 5.46
N SER A 443 -6.30 -1.27 5.15
CA SER A 443 -6.37 -0.47 3.93
C SER A 443 -4.98 -0.09 3.44
N ILE A 444 -4.84 0.10 2.12
CA ILE A 444 -3.66 0.70 1.51
C ILE A 444 -4.00 2.12 1.08
N LEU A 445 -3.28 3.11 1.60
CA LEU A 445 -3.30 4.47 1.11
C LEU A 445 -2.16 4.66 0.10
N GLY A 446 -2.42 5.33 -1.01
CA GLY A 446 -1.46 5.54 -2.09
C GLY A 446 -1.46 4.42 -3.14
N ASP A 447 -0.30 4.17 -3.74
CA ASP A 447 -0.11 3.30 -4.90
C ASP A 447 0.35 1.89 -4.49
N PRO A 448 -0.52 0.87 -4.58
CA PRO A 448 -0.19 -0.49 -4.16
C PRO A 448 0.83 -1.16 -5.07
N THR A 449 1.05 -0.63 -6.27
CA THR A 449 1.94 -1.27 -7.24
C THR A 449 3.40 -1.05 -6.88
N LEU A 450 3.73 -0.21 -5.90
CA LEU A 450 5.11 0.16 -5.58
C LEU A 450 5.82 -0.81 -4.61
N THR A 451 7.13 -0.62 -4.50
CA THR A 451 8.05 -1.21 -3.50
C THR A 451 9.37 -0.43 -3.55
N TRP A 452 10.21 -0.50 -2.52
CA TRP A 452 11.34 0.42 -2.35
C TRP A 452 12.39 0.36 -3.47
N TRP A 453 12.73 -0.82 -3.97
CA TRP A 453 13.74 -0.93 -5.05
C TRP A 453 13.22 -0.45 -6.41
N LYS A 454 11.93 -0.13 -6.56
CA LYS A 454 11.44 0.56 -7.78
C LYS A 454 12.03 1.96 -7.92
N GLY A 455 12.39 2.59 -6.81
CA GLY A 455 13.05 3.90 -6.80
C GLY A 455 14.57 3.84 -7.01
N ALA A 456 15.16 2.64 -7.01
CA ALA A 456 16.60 2.45 -7.17
C ALA A 456 17.01 2.36 -8.66
N ILE A 457 16.74 3.43 -9.42
CA ILE A 457 16.97 3.49 -10.87
C ILE A 457 18.16 4.41 -11.18
N PRO A 458 19.20 3.91 -11.87
CA PRO A 458 20.30 4.74 -12.33
C PRO A 458 19.84 5.71 -13.42
N ARG A 459 20.34 6.95 -13.38
CA ARG A 459 19.98 7.99 -14.36
C ARG A 459 20.97 7.99 -15.54
N PRO A 460 20.53 7.73 -16.79
CA PRO A 460 21.37 7.92 -17.98
C PRO A 460 21.95 9.35 -18.06
N LEU A 461 23.23 9.49 -18.43
CA LEU A 461 23.90 10.78 -18.56
C LEU A 461 24.45 10.99 -19.98
N GLU A 462 25.28 10.07 -20.48
CA GLU A 462 25.92 10.19 -21.79
C GLU A 462 25.78 8.86 -22.58
N PRO A 463 25.50 8.90 -23.90
CA PRO A 463 25.09 10.08 -24.64
C PRO A 463 23.74 10.62 -24.13
N ALA A 464 23.58 11.93 -24.20
CA ALA A 464 22.34 12.58 -23.79
C ALA A 464 21.20 12.24 -24.77
N GLU A 465 19.96 12.36 -24.31
CA GLU A 465 18.76 12.13 -25.14
C GLU A 465 18.84 12.96 -26.43
N GLY A 466 18.68 12.29 -27.58
CA GLY A 466 18.68 12.90 -28.90
C GLY A 466 20.06 13.16 -29.51
N SER A 467 21.15 12.69 -28.90
CA SER A 467 22.51 12.92 -29.41
C SER A 467 22.71 12.43 -30.86
N VAL A 468 23.51 13.17 -31.63
CA VAL A 468 23.83 12.89 -33.04
C VAL A 468 25.34 12.76 -33.24
N PHE A 469 25.77 11.71 -33.91
CA PHE A 469 27.18 11.39 -34.16
C PHE A 469 27.46 11.22 -35.66
N ASN A 470 28.66 11.53 -36.14
CA ASN A 470 29.05 11.45 -37.56
C ASN A 470 30.46 10.86 -37.79
N HIS A 471 31.01 10.14 -36.82
CA HIS A 471 32.38 9.61 -36.89
C HIS A 471 32.41 8.09 -37.15
N TYR A 472 33.56 7.63 -37.67
CA TYR A 472 33.91 6.22 -37.81
C TYR A 472 35.33 5.98 -37.26
N PRO A 473 35.59 4.91 -36.46
CA PRO A 473 34.64 3.90 -36.00
C PRO A 473 33.57 4.49 -35.08
N ARG A 474 32.40 3.83 -35.00
CA ARG A 474 31.24 4.26 -34.20
C ARG A 474 31.38 3.87 -32.73
N SER A 475 32.54 4.18 -32.16
CA SER A 475 32.88 3.94 -30.77
C SER A 475 32.25 5.02 -29.89
N MET A 476 31.57 4.61 -28.83
CA MET A 476 30.92 5.51 -27.89
C MET A 476 31.03 4.99 -26.46
N THR A 477 30.86 5.90 -25.50
CA THR A 477 30.85 5.59 -24.08
C THR A 477 29.47 5.91 -23.51
N PHE A 478 28.84 4.91 -22.91
CA PHE A 478 27.66 5.09 -22.08
C PHE A 478 28.07 5.45 -20.66
N LYS A 479 27.44 6.45 -20.05
CA LYS A 479 27.67 6.85 -18.64
C LYS A 479 26.36 7.11 -17.93
N TRP A 480 26.23 6.68 -16.69
CA TRP A 480 25.04 6.91 -15.87
C TRP A 480 25.40 7.35 -14.45
N ALA A 481 24.46 7.98 -13.75
CA ALA A 481 24.59 8.27 -12.33
C ALA A 481 24.46 6.97 -11.51
N PRO A 482 25.28 6.78 -10.45
CA PRO A 482 25.17 5.61 -9.60
C PRO A 482 23.88 5.64 -8.78
N VAL A 483 23.44 4.45 -8.36
CA VAL A 483 22.48 4.26 -7.27
C VAL A 483 23.27 4.25 -5.96
N ASN A 484 22.88 5.06 -4.98
CA ASN A 484 23.61 5.25 -3.72
C ASN A 484 23.39 4.09 -2.73
N ILE A 485 23.67 2.86 -3.17
CA ILE A 485 23.58 1.64 -2.37
C ILE A 485 24.90 0.87 -2.53
N PRO A 486 25.56 0.43 -1.44
CA PRO A 486 26.79 -0.34 -1.52
C PRO A 486 26.60 -1.68 -2.26
N GLY A 487 27.64 -2.11 -2.99
CA GLY A 487 27.67 -3.42 -3.66
C GLY A 487 26.76 -3.53 -4.90
N VAL A 488 26.33 -2.40 -5.47
CA VAL A 488 25.54 -2.38 -6.70
C VAL A 488 26.39 -2.79 -7.90
N THR A 489 25.82 -3.62 -8.76
CA THR A 489 26.30 -3.81 -10.14
C THR A 489 25.22 -3.34 -11.12
N TYR A 490 25.58 -3.12 -12.37
CA TYR A 490 24.67 -2.61 -13.39
C TYR A 490 24.49 -3.58 -14.55
N SER A 491 23.33 -3.48 -15.18
CA SER A 491 23.10 -4.01 -16.52
C SER A 491 22.80 -2.87 -17.48
N LEU A 492 23.43 -2.92 -18.65
CA LEU A 492 23.24 -1.98 -19.74
C LEU A 492 22.54 -2.71 -20.88
N GLU A 493 21.45 -2.15 -21.40
CA GLU A 493 20.83 -2.62 -22.63
C GLU A 493 21.01 -1.56 -23.71
N VAL A 494 21.52 -1.98 -24.87
CA VAL A 494 21.64 -1.18 -26.08
C VAL A 494 20.78 -1.83 -27.15
N ASP A 495 20.00 -1.01 -27.85
CA ASP A 495 19.13 -1.42 -28.95
C ASP A 495 19.44 -0.59 -30.19
N ALA A 496 19.39 -1.23 -31.35
CA ALA A 496 19.72 -0.65 -32.63
C ALA A 496 18.58 -0.91 -33.59
N TYR A 497 17.94 0.17 -34.06
CA TYR A 497 16.73 0.06 -34.87
C TYR A 497 17.00 -0.70 -36.16
N GLY A 498 16.19 -1.71 -36.44
CA GLY A 498 16.34 -2.55 -37.63
C GLY A 498 17.38 -3.67 -37.52
N ALA A 499 18.21 -3.69 -36.46
CA ALA A 499 19.35 -4.63 -36.37
C ALA A 499 18.93 -6.07 -36.08
N VAL A 500 17.89 -6.26 -35.26
CA VAL A 500 17.34 -7.59 -34.94
C VAL A 500 16.23 -7.97 -35.91
N ASN A 501 15.33 -7.02 -36.20
CA ASN A 501 14.24 -7.17 -37.17
C ASN A 501 14.13 -5.86 -37.96
N ALA A 502 14.06 -5.96 -39.29
CA ALA A 502 13.99 -4.80 -40.17
C ALA A 502 12.80 -3.89 -39.79
N GLY A 503 13.06 -2.58 -39.65
CA GLY A 503 12.03 -1.58 -39.35
C GLY A 503 11.45 -1.66 -37.93
N GLN A 504 12.13 -2.31 -36.98
CA GLN A 504 11.67 -2.41 -35.59
C GLN A 504 12.83 -2.31 -34.59
N TRP A 505 12.52 -1.82 -33.40
CA TRP A 505 13.31 -2.02 -32.19
C TRP A 505 13.23 -3.49 -31.72
N ALA A 506 14.30 -4.03 -31.15
CA ALA A 506 14.33 -5.43 -30.72
C ALA A 506 13.19 -5.76 -29.72
N ALA A 507 12.92 -4.83 -28.79
CA ALA A 507 11.89 -4.98 -27.76
C ALA A 507 10.47 -5.18 -28.33
N GLN A 508 10.19 -4.69 -29.54
CA GLN A 508 8.89 -4.90 -30.22
C GLN A 508 8.60 -6.37 -30.45
N SER A 509 9.65 -7.17 -30.66
CA SER A 509 9.62 -8.59 -30.94
C SER A 509 9.99 -9.47 -29.74
N PHE A 510 9.96 -8.92 -28.52
CA PHE A 510 10.36 -9.62 -27.28
C PHE A 510 11.81 -10.13 -27.32
N ARG A 511 12.69 -9.44 -28.04
CA ARG A 511 14.14 -9.72 -28.11
C ARG A 511 14.92 -8.52 -27.58
N SER A 512 16.18 -8.75 -27.26
CA SER A 512 17.16 -7.69 -27.01
C SER A 512 18.26 -7.77 -28.06
N PHE A 513 18.87 -6.62 -28.37
CA PHE A 513 20.01 -6.57 -29.28
C PHE A 513 21.32 -6.87 -28.53
N ALA A 514 21.69 -6.00 -27.58
CA ALA A 514 22.87 -6.21 -26.73
C ALA A 514 22.53 -5.91 -25.27
N VAL A 515 22.78 -6.89 -24.39
CA VAL A 515 22.63 -6.73 -22.94
C VAL A 515 23.92 -7.13 -22.26
N TYR A 516 24.45 -6.21 -21.45
CA TYR A 516 25.66 -6.40 -20.68
C TYR A 516 25.29 -6.43 -19.20
N HIS A 517 25.90 -7.34 -18.43
CA HIS A 517 25.59 -7.57 -17.02
C HIS A 517 26.84 -7.42 -16.15
N ASN A 518 26.62 -7.33 -14.84
CA ASN A 518 27.67 -7.31 -13.82
C ASN A 518 28.71 -6.18 -14.01
N ILE A 519 28.28 -5.04 -14.56
CA ILE A 519 29.15 -3.87 -14.72
C ILE A 519 29.33 -3.25 -13.33
N THR A 520 30.58 -3.13 -12.87
CA THR A 520 30.90 -2.59 -11.54
C THR A 520 31.11 -1.06 -11.52
N GLY A 521 31.36 -0.47 -12.69
CA GLY A 521 31.47 0.98 -12.87
C GLY A 521 30.18 1.64 -13.33
N THR A 522 30.26 2.95 -13.55
CA THR A 522 29.16 3.77 -14.09
C THR A 522 29.38 4.19 -15.54
N SER A 523 30.28 3.50 -16.24
CA SER A 523 30.58 3.71 -17.65
C SER A 523 30.80 2.40 -18.39
N PHE A 524 30.54 2.41 -19.70
CA PHE A 524 30.72 1.26 -20.57
C PHE A 524 31.04 1.70 -22.00
N ASN A 525 32.11 1.16 -22.59
CA ASN A 525 32.47 1.43 -23.98
C ASN A 525 31.80 0.43 -24.92
N HIS A 526 31.26 0.92 -26.02
CA HIS A 526 30.54 0.12 -27.01
C HIS A 526 30.86 0.60 -28.43
N ASN A 527 30.94 -0.35 -29.37
CA ASN A 527 31.03 -0.06 -30.80
C ASN A 527 29.66 -0.29 -31.43
N PHE A 528 28.99 0.79 -31.82
CA PHE A 528 27.63 0.72 -32.36
C PHE A 528 27.61 0.30 -33.84
N VAL A 529 26.54 -0.39 -34.24
CA VAL A 529 26.39 -0.94 -35.59
C VAL A 529 25.62 0.01 -36.52
N GLY A 530 26.14 0.19 -37.74
CA GLY A 530 25.46 0.93 -38.81
C GLY A 530 25.24 2.43 -38.53
N ALA A 531 24.57 3.13 -39.46
CA ALA A 531 24.16 4.54 -39.32
C ALA A 531 22.67 4.68 -38.95
N GLN A 532 22.17 3.75 -38.15
CA GLN A 532 20.76 3.70 -37.74
C GLN A 532 20.52 4.40 -36.39
N PRO A 533 19.25 4.72 -36.05
CA PRO A 533 18.88 5.12 -34.70
C PRO A 533 19.25 4.06 -33.67
N GLY A 534 19.79 4.51 -32.53
CA GLY A 534 20.10 3.70 -31.37
C GLY A 534 19.36 4.19 -30.13
N ARG A 535 19.22 3.31 -29.16
CA ARG A 535 18.76 3.68 -27.82
C ARG A 535 19.43 2.82 -26.77
N TRP A 536 19.48 3.31 -25.55
CA TRP A 536 20.10 2.60 -24.46
C TRP A 536 19.37 2.87 -23.13
N ARG A 537 19.51 1.94 -22.19
CA ARG A 537 18.98 2.09 -20.84
C ARG A 537 19.82 1.27 -19.87
N VAL A 538 19.74 1.62 -18.60
CA VAL A 538 20.52 0.98 -17.54
C VAL A 538 19.63 0.62 -16.37
N ARG A 539 19.97 -0.47 -15.67
CA ARG A 539 19.36 -0.83 -14.38
C ARG A 539 20.42 -1.23 -13.37
N ALA A 540 20.13 -1.02 -12.10
CA ALA A 540 20.92 -1.55 -11.00
C ALA A 540 20.53 -2.99 -10.68
N LYS A 541 21.47 -3.73 -10.09
CA LYS A 541 21.27 -5.00 -9.41
C LYS A 541 21.84 -4.87 -7.99
N ILE A 542 21.01 -5.09 -6.99
CA ILE A 542 21.34 -4.99 -5.56
C ILE A 542 21.24 -6.40 -4.96
N GLY A 543 22.38 -6.99 -4.57
CA GLY A 543 22.42 -8.41 -4.24
C GLY A 543 21.94 -9.24 -5.43
N ASP A 544 20.92 -10.08 -5.23
CA ASP A 544 20.33 -10.90 -6.29
C ASP A 544 19.13 -10.25 -7.01
N ARG A 545 18.74 -9.04 -6.61
CA ARG A 545 17.54 -8.37 -7.16
C ARG A 545 17.89 -7.38 -8.26
N TYR A 546 17.22 -7.50 -9.40
CA TYR A 546 17.25 -6.48 -10.45
C TYR A 546 16.26 -5.37 -10.13
N CYS A 547 16.73 -4.13 -10.15
CA CYS A 547 15.89 -2.94 -10.08
C CYS A 547 15.25 -2.66 -11.45
N ASN A 548 14.35 -1.67 -11.48
CA ASN A 548 13.71 -1.23 -12.70
C ASN A 548 14.74 -0.66 -13.69
N TRP A 549 14.43 -0.83 -14.98
CA TRP A 549 15.16 -0.15 -16.05
C TRP A 549 14.87 1.35 -16.02
N SER A 550 15.89 2.15 -16.33
CA SER A 550 15.68 3.54 -16.72
C SER A 550 14.80 3.61 -17.96
N CYS A 551 14.20 4.78 -18.19
CA CYS A 551 13.67 5.11 -19.51
C CYS A 551 14.74 4.92 -20.59
N TRP A 552 14.30 4.65 -21.81
CA TRP A 552 15.17 4.65 -22.98
C TRP A 552 15.74 6.05 -23.22
N CYS A 553 17.04 6.11 -23.48
CA CYS A 553 17.75 7.29 -23.97
C CYS A 553 18.14 7.06 -25.44
N TYR A 554 17.75 7.95 -26.34
CA TYR A 554 17.89 7.80 -27.79
C TYR A 554 19.08 8.56 -28.35
N PHE A 555 19.69 8.04 -29.42
CA PHE A 555 20.76 8.69 -30.18
C PHE A 555 20.73 8.22 -31.64
N ARG A 556 21.50 8.85 -32.52
CA ARG A 556 21.65 8.39 -33.92
C ARG A 556 23.04 8.69 -34.48
N PHE A 557 23.45 7.88 -35.46
CA PHE A 557 24.58 8.16 -36.32
C PHE A 557 24.10 8.68 -37.67
N THR A 558 24.75 9.72 -38.19
CA THR A 558 24.62 10.17 -39.58
C THR A 558 25.82 9.66 -40.39
N ILE A 559 25.62 9.57 -41.70
CA ILE A 559 26.67 9.20 -42.66
C ILE A 559 27.67 10.33 -42.80
#